data_AF-A0A9P3AB99-F1
#
_entry.id   AF-A0A9P3AB99-F1
#
_cell.length_a   1.000
_cell.length_b   1.000
_cell.length_c   1.000
_cell.angle_alpha   90.00
_cell.angle_beta   90.00
_cell.angle_gamma   90.00
#
_symmetry.space_group_name_H-M   'P 1'
#
loop_
_entity.id
_entity.type
_entity.pdbx_description
1 polymer ?
#
loop_
_entity_poly.entity_id
_entity_poly.type
_entity_poly.pdbx_seq_one_letter_code
_entity_poly.pdbx_strand_id
1 'polypeptide(L)'
;MIEKIEAVMQHWGEQRMRIGLGGGLSSPMAGIMEWGAYIPRRTPGSRALVGNGSGLDYISSEVEAAVAQLSRSPAKSRGPELAQLATLRYVESLQVREQMRLVGINEGADRTYRNWINKLHQQVLAILAERSASRSNNAVANKAAQG
;
A
#
# COMPACT_ATOMS: atom_id res chain seq x y z
N MET A 1 1.71 10.28 17.47
CA MET A 1 1.26 9.37 16.41
C MET A 1 0.33 10.17 15.54
N ILE A 2 0.36 10.01 14.21
CA ILE A 2 -0.56 10.75 13.34
C ILE A 2 -1.79 9.87 13.12
N GLU A 3 -2.91 10.21 13.75
CA GLU A 3 -4.12 9.35 13.79
C GLU A 3 -4.68 9.03 12.40
N LYS A 4 -4.74 10.03 11.51
CA LYS A 4 -5.21 9.81 10.14
C LYS A 4 -4.35 8.82 9.37
N ILE A 5 -3.02 8.84 9.59
CA ILE A 5 -2.10 7.90 8.96
C ILE A 5 -2.21 6.52 9.60
N GLU A 6 -2.41 6.43 10.91
CA GLU A 6 -2.69 5.14 11.59
C GLU A 6 -3.88 4.44 10.94
N ALA A 7 -5.00 5.15 10.76
CA ALA A 7 -6.22 4.59 10.17
C ALA A 7 -6.00 4.09 8.73
N VAL A 8 -5.28 4.89 7.92
CA VAL A 8 -4.96 4.51 6.53
C VAL A 8 -4.02 3.31 6.47
N MET A 9 -3.03 3.22 7.36
CA MET A 9 -2.12 2.07 7.44
C MET A 9 -2.81 0.80 7.95
N GLN A 10 -3.72 0.92 8.93
CA GLN A 10 -4.55 -0.20 9.37
C GLN A 10 -5.41 -0.74 8.22
N HIS A 11 -6.09 0.15 7.49
CA HIS A 11 -6.88 -0.21 6.33
C HIS A 11 -6.05 -0.92 5.25
N TRP A 12 -4.83 -0.42 4.96
CA TRP A 12 -3.90 -1.10 4.06
C TRP A 12 -3.52 -2.50 4.53
N GLY A 13 -3.23 -2.66 5.83
CA GLY A 13 -2.91 -3.96 6.43
C GLY A 13 -4.07 -4.96 6.32
N GLU A 14 -5.29 -4.52 6.61
CA GLU A 14 -6.51 -5.31 6.44
C GLU A 14 -6.71 -5.75 4.99
N GLN A 15 -6.53 -4.83 4.03
CA GLN A 15 -6.65 -5.12 2.60
C GLN A 15 -5.59 -6.12 2.13
N ARG A 16 -4.34 -5.99 2.60
CA ARG A 16 -3.25 -6.90 2.27
C ARG A 16 -3.47 -8.29 2.85
N MET A 17 -4.03 -8.39 4.06
CA MET A 17 -4.42 -9.66 4.66
C MET A 17 -5.58 -10.32 3.92
N ARG A 18 -6.59 -9.55 3.48
CA ARG A 18 -7.74 -10.05 2.70
C ARG A 18 -7.34 -10.59 1.32
N ILE A 19 -6.33 -9.99 0.69
CA ILE A 19 -5.86 -10.34 -0.66
C ILE A 19 -4.68 -11.35 -0.63
N GLY A 20 -4.22 -11.76 0.57
CA GLY A 20 -2.95 -12.47 0.79
C GLY A 20 -2.57 -13.53 -0.25
N LEU A 21 -1.37 -13.39 -0.85
CA LEU A 21 -0.68 -14.27 -1.84
C LEU A 21 -1.47 -14.71 -3.09
N GLY A 22 -2.77 -14.45 -3.14
CA GLY A 22 -3.68 -14.77 -4.20
C GLY A 22 -4.30 -13.48 -4.70
N GLY A 23 -3.58 -12.80 -5.60
CA GLY A 23 -4.26 -12.28 -6.79
C GLY A 23 -4.87 -13.48 -7.51
N GLY A 24 -5.97 -14.00 -6.95
CA GLY A 24 -6.86 -14.90 -7.64
C GLY A 24 -7.39 -14.09 -8.81
N LEU A 25 -6.65 -14.14 -9.92
CA LEU A 25 -7.27 -14.05 -11.22
C LEU A 25 -8.47 -14.99 -11.11
N SER A 26 -9.69 -14.43 -11.07
CA SER A 26 -10.88 -15.23 -11.36
C SER A 26 -10.50 -16.03 -12.59
N SER A 27 -10.41 -17.36 -12.46
CA SER A 27 -10.01 -18.20 -13.58
C SER A 27 -10.82 -17.74 -14.80
N PRO A 28 -10.23 -17.59 -16.00
CA PRO A 28 -11.01 -17.31 -17.19
C PRO A 28 -12.21 -18.27 -17.32
N MET A 29 -12.05 -19.50 -16.80
CA MET A 29 -13.11 -20.50 -16.66
C MET A 29 -14.29 -20.06 -15.77
N ALA A 30 -14.05 -19.35 -14.66
CA ALA A 30 -15.09 -18.84 -13.78
C ALA A 30 -15.94 -17.76 -14.48
N GLY A 31 -15.29 -16.87 -15.26
CA GLY A 31 -16.00 -15.94 -16.13
C GLY A 31 -16.78 -16.64 -17.25
N ILE A 32 -16.23 -17.72 -17.82
CA ILE A 32 -16.92 -18.52 -18.85
C ILE A 32 -18.14 -19.26 -18.28
N MET A 33 -18.06 -19.76 -17.04
CA MET A 33 -19.18 -20.42 -16.35
C MET A 33 -20.31 -19.44 -15.99
N GLU A 34 -19.97 -18.22 -15.57
CA GLU A 34 -20.96 -17.17 -15.27
C GLU A 34 -21.70 -16.68 -16.54
N TRP A 35 -21.00 -16.60 -17.68
CA TRP A 35 -21.57 -16.09 -18.94
C TRP A 35 -21.94 -17.15 -19.99
N GLY A 36 -21.90 -18.44 -19.63
CA GLY A 36 -22.46 -19.53 -20.43
C GLY A 36 -22.00 -19.55 -21.91
N ALA A 37 -20.70 -19.43 -22.16
CA ALA A 37 -20.11 -19.43 -23.51
C ALA A 37 -20.64 -18.34 -24.48
N TYR A 38 -21.31 -17.29 -24.00
CA TYR A 38 -21.68 -16.16 -24.85
C TYR A 38 -20.49 -15.18 -24.94
N ILE A 39 -19.69 -15.28 -26.02
CA ILE A 39 -18.63 -14.31 -26.32
C ILE A 39 -19.29 -13.05 -26.92
N PRO A 40 -19.31 -11.90 -26.23
CA PRO A 40 -19.91 -10.68 -26.77
C PRO A 40 -19.12 -10.22 -27.98
N ARG A 41 -19.75 -10.16 -29.16
CA ARG A 41 -19.12 -9.79 -30.46
C ARG A 41 -18.71 -8.31 -30.59
N ARG A 42 -18.63 -7.56 -29.49
CA ARG A 42 -17.99 -6.26 -29.42
C ARG A 42 -17.08 -6.30 -28.21
N THR A 43 -15.79 -6.53 -28.43
CA THR A 43 -14.74 -6.31 -27.44
C THR A 43 -14.82 -4.85 -26.99
N PRO A 44 -15.25 -4.55 -25.75
CA PRO A 44 -14.95 -3.25 -25.16
C PRO A 44 -13.43 -3.23 -25.04
N GLY A 45 -12.77 -2.24 -25.65
CA GLY A 45 -11.32 -2.09 -25.58
C GLY A 45 -10.83 -2.27 -24.15
N SER A 46 -9.65 -2.87 -23.99
CA SER A 46 -8.97 -3.17 -22.74
C SER A 46 -9.06 -2.01 -21.74
N ARG A 47 -10.16 -1.96 -20.98
CA ARG A 47 -10.27 -1.10 -19.82
C ARG A 47 -9.35 -1.75 -18.81
N ALA A 48 -8.28 -1.03 -18.47
CA ALA A 48 -7.41 -1.41 -17.37
C ALA A 48 -8.30 -1.91 -16.21
N LEU A 49 -7.92 -3.03 -15.60
CA LEU A 49 -8.56 -3.66 -14.44
C LEU A 49 -8.43 -2.76 -13.19
N VAL A 50 -8.93 -1.53 -13.28
CA VAL A 50 -8.96 -0.50 -12.23
C VAL A 50 -10.39 -0.39 -11.66
N GLY A 51 -11.34 -1.16 -12.18
CA GLY A 51 -12.72 -1.19 -11.69
C GLY A 51 -13.07 -2.55 -11.13
N ASN A 52 -13.26 -2.60 -9.81
CA ASN A 52 -13.99 -3.60 -9.03
C ASN A 52 -13.39 -5.02 -8.99
N GLY A 53 -12.53 -5.27 -7.98
CA GLY A 53 -12.57 -6.56 -7.27
C GLY A 53 -11.38 -7.51 -7.39
N SER A 54 -10.20 -7.06 -7.86
CA SER A 54 -9.04 -7.97 -8.00
C SER A 54 -7.72 -7.45 -7.38
N GLY A 55 -7.69 -6.24 -6.83
CA GLY A 55 -6.48 -5.66 -6.21
C GLY A 55 -6.79 -4.68 -5.07
N LEU A 56 -5.74 -4.20 -4.39
CA LEU A 56 -5.83 -3.17 -3.36
C LEU A 56 -6.63 -1.96 -3.88
N ASP A 57 -7.49 -1.38 -3.04
CA ASP A 57 -8.10 -0.09 -3.36
C ASP A 57 -7.04 1.00 -3.56
N TYR A 58 -7.44 2.11 -4.15
CA TYR A 58 -6.53 3.20 -4.50
C TYR A 58 -5.68 3.69 -3.31
N ILE A 59 -6.29 3.91 -2.14
CA ILE A 59 -5.59 4.39 -0.95
C ILE A 59 -4.57 3.36 -0.49
N SER A 60 -4.99 2.09 -0.41
CA SER A 60 -4.11 0.98 -0.03
C SER A 60 -2.96 0.79 -1.02
N SER A 61 -3.19 1.02 -2.32
CA SER A 61 -2.15 0.95 -3.36
C SER A 61 -1.09 2.06 -3.21
N GLU A 62 -1.51 3.25 -2.78
CA GLU A 62 -0.59 4.37 -2.53
C GLU A 62 0.23 4.14 -1.26
N VAL A 63 -0.38 3.56 -0.22
CA VAL A 63 0.35 3.13 0.99
C VAL A 63 1.36 2.04 0.65
N GLU A 64 0.97 1.02 -0.12
CA GLU A 64 1.89 -0.03 -0.60
C GLU A 64 3.08 0.58 -1.34
N ALA A 65 2.83 1.53 -2.26
CA ALA A 65 3.88 2.22 -2.99
C ALA A 65 4.79 3.05 -2.07
N ALA A 66 4.22 3.71 -1.04
CA ALA A 66 4.98 4.49 -0.06
C ALA A 66 5.89 3.59 0.82
N VAL A 67 5.37 2.46 1.30
CA VAL A 67 6.14 1.47 2.07
C VAL A 67 7.24 0.84 1.19
N ALA A 68 6.94 0.54 -0.07
CA ALA A 68 7.95 0.04 -1.02
C ALA A 68 9.02 1.09 -1.36
N GLN A 69 8.68 2.39 -1.34
CA GLN A 69 9.67 3.45 -1.48
C GLN A 69 10.56 3.56 -0.23
N LEU A 70 9.97 3.42 0.97
CA LEU A 70 10.73 3.36 2.22
C LEU A 70 11.75 2.23 2.23
N SER A 71 11.35 1.03 1.80
CA SER A 71 12.25 -0.13 1.76
C SER A 71 13.42 0.02 0.80
N ARG A 72 13.29 0.87 -0.22
CA ARG A 72 14.36 1.22 -1.18
C ARG A 72 15.21 2.42 -0.76
N SER A 73 14.88 3.07 0.35
CA SER A 73 15.65 4.22 0.84
C SER A 73 17.10 3.80 1.15
N PRO A 74 18.09 4.70 0.98
CA PRO A 74 19.49 4.37 1.17
C PRO A 74 19.78 3.86 2.58
N ALA A 75 20.78 2.98 2.72
CA ALA A 75 21.13 2.31 3.99
C ALA A 75 21.54 3.26 5.14
N LYS A 76 21.89 4.53 4.85
CA LYS A 76 22.14 5.56 5.88
C LYS A 76 20.86 6.11 6.51
N SER A 77 19.72 5.87 5.87
CA SER A 77 18.39 6.21 6.39
C SER A 77 17.80 4.99 7.08
N ARG A 78 16.90 5.20 8.05
CA ARG A 78 16.14 4.12 8.68
C ARG A 78 14.95 3.63 7.84
N GLY A 79 14.93 3.89 6.54
CA GLY A 79 13.79 3.60 5.68
C GLY A 79 13.43 2.12 5.63
N PRO A 80 14.40 1.20 5.43
CA PRO A 80 14.16 -0.24 5.43
C PRO A 80 13.57 -0.76 6.75
N GLU A 81 14.07 -0.31 7.89
CA GLU A 81 13.59 -0.74 9.20
C GLU A 81 12.19 -0.17 9.51
N LEU A 82 11.88 1.04 9.03
CA LEU A 82 10.52 1.60 9.11
C LEU A 82 9.54 0.84 8.21
N ALA A 83 9.96 0.44 7.01
CA ALA A 83 9.15 -0.39 6.12
C ALA A 83 8.90 -1.78 6.73
N GLN A 84 9.92 -2.38 7.34
CA GLN A 84 9.78 -3.63 8.09
C GLN A 84 8.80 -3.46 9.25
N LEU A 85 8.95 -2.39 10.05
CA LEU A 85 8.02 -2.09 11.15
C LEU A 85 6.57 -1.95 10.67
N ALA A 86 6.34 -1.34 9.51
CA ALA A 86 5.01 -1.24 8.90
C ALA A 86 4.41 -2.63 8.62
N THR A 87 5.18 -3.53 7.99
CA THR A 87 4.74 -4.89 7.70
C THR A 87 4.43 -5.67 8.97
N LEU A 88 5.35 -5.69 9.94
CA LEU A 88 5.16 -6.43 11.19
C LEU A 88 3.95 -5.95 12.00
N ARG A 89 3.69 -4.63 11.96
CA ARG A 89 2.62 -3.99 12.74
C ARG A 89 1.24 -4.11 12.11
N TYR A 90 1.11 -3.73 10.83
CA TYR A 90 -0.21 -3.58 10.21
C TYR A 90 -0.61 -4.79 9.38
N VAL A 91 0.36 -5.52 8.82
CA VAL A 91 0.08 -6.73 8.04
C VAL A 91 0.08 -7.91 9.00
N GLU A 92 1.25 -8.29 9.51
CA GLU A 92 1.42 -9.49 10.34
C GLU A 92 0.78 -9.37 11.73
N SER A 93 0.45 -8.15 12.16
CA SER A 93 -0.22 -7.88 13.43
C SER A 93 0.51 -8.49 14.65
N LEU A 94 1.85 -8.49 14.63
CA LEU A 94 2.66 -9.07 15.69
C LEU A 94 2.53 -8.29 17.00
N GLN A 95 2.85 -8.93 18.12
CA GLN A 95 2.91 -8.25 19.42
C GLN A 95 4.06 -7.22 19.46
N VAL A 96 3.88 -6.12 20.19
CA VAL A 96 4.85 -5.01 20.26
C VAL A 96 6.27 -5.46 20.61
N ARG A 97 6.41 -6.41 21.54
CA ARG A 97 7.71 -6.98 21.94
C ARG A 97 8.43 -7.63 20.76
N GLU A 98 7.70 -8.39 19.96
CA GLU A 98 8.24 -9.06 18.77
C GLU A 98 8.60 -8.07 17.67
N GLN A 99 7.75 -7.06 17.46
CA GLN A 99 8.05 -5.96 16.53
C GLN A 99 9.36 -5.24 16.92
N MET A 100 9.54 -4.92 18.21
CA MET A 100 10.77 -4.29 18.73
C MET A 100 11.99 -5.17 18.45
N ARG A 101 11.90 -6.47 18.78
CA ARG A 101 12.99 -7.43 18.59
C ARG A 101 13.42 -7.51 17.11
N LEU A 102 12.47 -7.63 16.20
CA LEU A 102 12.76 -7.82 14.77
C LEU A 102 13.30 -6.57 14.06
N VAL A 103 12.99 -5.37 14.57
CA VAL A 103 13.51 -4.10 14.01
C VAL A 103 14.70 -3.53 14.80
N GLY A 104 15.24 -4.29 15.75
CA GLY A 104 16.44 -3.92 16.52
C GLY A 104 16.20 -2.85 17.59
N ILE A 105 14.98 -2.71 18.11
CA ILE A 105 14.67 -1.87 19.27
C ILE A 105 14.80 -2.73 20.53
N ASN A 106 15.49 -2.23 21.56
CA ASN A 106 15.56 -2.90 22.85
C ASN A 106 14.15 -3.11 23.44
N GLU A 107 13.89 -4.31 23.93
CA GLU A 107 12.63 -4.62 24.61
C GLU A 107 12.41 -3.69 25.82
N GLY A 108 11.17 -3.23 26.00
CA GLY A 108 10.81 -2.27 27.06
C GLY A 108 11.15 -0.81 26.74
N ALA A 109 11.76 -0.50 25.59
CA ALA A 109 12.01 0.88 25.17
C ALA A 109 10.74 1.54 24.57
N ASP A 110 9.65 1.62 25.35
CA ASP A 110 8.33 2.06 24.88
C ASP A 110 8.35 3.45 24.23
N ARG A 111 9.08 4.39 24.82
CA ARG A 111 9.23 5.75 24.26
C ARG A 111 9.93 5.71 22.91
N THR A 112 10.97 4.89 22.77
CA THR A 112 11.69 4.71 21.50
C THR A 112 10.76 4.12 20.45
N TYR A 113 10.02 3.06 20.78
CA TYR A 113 9.07 2.45 19.87
C TYR A 113 7.96 3.42 19.41
N ARG A 114 7.38 4.21 20.33
CA ARG A 114 6.42 5.27 19.97
C ARG A 114 7.03 6.33 19.05
N ASN A 115 8.30 6.68 19.26
CA ASN A 115 9.02 7.60 18.38
C ASN A 115 9.25 7.00 16.98
N TRP A 116 9.49 5.70 16.89
CA TRP A 116 9.60 4.99 15.60
C TRP A 116 8.27 4.98 14.84
N ILE A 117 7.16 4.69 15.52
CA ILE A 117 5.82 4.80 14.91
C ILE A 117 5.57 6.23 14.40
N ASN A 118 5.89 7.25 15.21
CA ASN A 118 5.75 8.64 14.78
C ASN A 118 6.56 8.93 13.52
N LYS A 119 7.82 8.47 13.47
CA LYS A 119 8.68 8.64 12.29
C LYS A 119 8.13 7.90 11.08
N LEU A 120 7.64 6.67 11.25
CA LEU A 120 6.97 5.92 10.19
C LEU A 120 5.81 6.74 9.60
N HIS A 121 4.94 7.28 10.45
CA HIS A 121 3.78 8.05 9.98
C HIS A 121 4.19 9.34 9.26
N GLN A 122 5.21 10.04 9.78
CA GLN A 122 5.74 11.25 9.15
C GLN A 122 6.32 10.95 7.76
N GLN A 123 7.08 9.87 7.61
CA GLN A 123 7.68 9.50 6.34
C GLN A 123 6.63 9.04 5.32
N VAL A 124 5.67 8.20 5.74
CA VAL A 124 4.56 7.80 4.88
C VAL A 124 3.76 9.02 4.42
N LEU A 125 3.43 9.94 5.33
CA LEU A 125 2.74 11.18 4.98
C LEU A 125 3.52 12.01 3.96
N ALA A 126 4.83 12.19 4.17
CA ALA A 126 5.69 12.95 3.25
C ALA A 126 5.69 12.34 1.85
N ILE A 127 5.87 11.03 1.74
CA ILE A 127 5.87 10.32 0.45
C ILE A 127 4.51 10.43 -0.23
N LEU A 128 3.41 10.24 0.49
CA LEU A 128 2.06 10.39 -0.06
C LEU A 128 1.80 11.81 -0.57
N ALA A 129 2.26 12.83 0.16
CA ALA A 129 2.17 14.22 -0.27
C ALA A 129 2.94 14.46 -1.57
N GLU A 130 4.20 14.03 -1.66
CA GLU A 130 5.03 14.15 -2.86
C GLU A 130 4.39 13.45 -4.08
N ARG A 131 3.84 12.26 -3.88
CA ARG A 131 3.15 11.49 -4.93
C ARG A 131 1.88 12.18 -5.40
N SER A 132 1.09 12.72 -4.48
CA SER A 132 -0.13 13.47 -4.84
C SER A 132 0.19 14.74 -5.64
N ALA A 133 1.24 15.48 -5.25
CA ALA A 133 1.69 16.68 -5.94
C ALA A 133 2.21 16.37 -7.35
N SER A 134 3.05 15.34 -7.48
CA SER A 134 3.60 14.90 -8.77
C SER A 134 2.48 14.51 -9.75
N ARG A 135 1.43 13.84 -9.27
CA ARG A 135 0.28 13.46 -10.07
C ARG A 135 -0.56 14.66 -10.50
N SER A 136 -0.77 15.63 -9.62
CA SER A 136 -1.48 16.87 -9.94
C SER A 136 -0.75 17.63 -11.06
N ASN A 137 0.57 17.78 -10.95
CA ASN A 137 1.40 18.43 -11.96
C ASN A 137 1.32 17.72 -13.32
N ASN A 138 1.38 16.39 -13.35
CA ASN A 138 1.24 15.62 -14.58
C ASN A 138 -0.14 15.78 -15.22
N ALA A 139 -1.21 15.87 -14.42
CA ALA A 139 -2.56 16.11 -14.94
C ALA A 139 -2.69 17.50 -15.58
N VAL A 140 -2.07 18.53 -14.99
CA VAL A 140 -2.02 19.88 -15.56
C VAL A 140 -1.24 19.90 -16.87
N ALA A 141 -0.06 19.28 -16.91
CA ALA A 141 0.76 19.19 -18.13
C ALA A 141 0.04 18.49 -19.28
N ASN A 142 -0.64 17.36 -18.99
CA ASN A 142 -1.41 16.63 -20.01
C ASN A 142 -2.60 17.44 -20.54
N LYS A 143 -3.25 18.26 -19.70
CA LYS A 143 -4.34 19.14 -20.12
C LYS A 143 -3.84 20.27 -21.02
N ALA A 144 -2.67 20.84 -20.73
CA ALA A 144 -2.05 21.89 -21.55
C ALA A 144 -1.56 21.39 -22.92
N ALA A 145 -1.22 20.10 -23.04
CA ALA A 145 -0.79 19.50 -24.31
C ALA A 145 -1.94 19.11 -25.27
N GLN A 146 -3.20 19.19 -24.82
CA GLN A 146 -4.39 18.79 -25.58
C GLN A 146 -5.26 19.97 -26.05
N GLY A 147 -4.88 21.20 -25.74
CA GLY A 147 -5.57 22.44 -26.16
C GLY A 147 -4.67 23.30 -27.01
#